data_AF-E2SAA0-F1
#
_entry.id   AF-E2SAA0-F1
#
_cell.length_a   1.000
_cell.length_b   1.000
_cell.length_c   1.000
_cell.angle_alpha   90.00
_cell.angle_beta   90.00
_cell.angle_gamma   90.00
#
_symmetry.space_group_name_H-M   'P 1'
#
loop_
_entity.id
_entity.type
_entity.pdbx_description
1 polymer ?
#
loop_
_entity_poly.entity_id
_entity_poly.type
_entity_poly.pdbx_seq_one_letter_code
_entity_poly.pdbx_strand_id
1 'polypeptide(L)'
;MNTPHHAEPRRALIRAFNMAIFHEALNGNPATAVPSVPVPRNKKKPVPVKDLDAVRAAIREWANAEKRNGPKSVDLPDIVDMLIATGMRIGELLALRWSDIELTAPTERRDDDTWFPWLMVNGQITSKGKRVDYGKTDAAIRPIALPEWAAALLRHRKLAQPSNDLDAVFITRNGTWHHSTNIQGRLRHIRLLDDYADVAVLRDVTPHSFRRTVATEIDEVYDAEAAMHHLGHTSKVITERHYINRKLVVPDYREATERLAPGSKDNGGPSREV
;
A
#
# COMPACT_ATOMS: atom_id res chain seq x y z
N MET A 1 14.88 30.71 -7.79
CA MET A 1 13.54 30.38 -7.25
C MET A 1 13.72 29.47 -6.04
N ASN A 2 13.47 30.00 -4.85
CA ASN A 2 13.77 29.35 -3.57
C ASN A 2 12.62 28.43 -3.16
N THR A 3 12.87 27.13 -3.02
CA THR A 3 11.90 26.15 -2.55
C THR A 3 11.70 26.31 -1.03
N PRO A 4 10.46 26.37 -0.50
CA PRO A 4 10.23 26.62 0.92
C PRO A 4 10.46 25.35 1.76
N HIS A 5 11.69 25.18 2.28
CA HIS A 5 12.06 24.05 3.15
C HIS A 5 11.84 24.32 4.66
N HIS A 6 11.29 25.49 5.03
CA HIS A 6 11.33 26.02 6.41
C HIS A 6 10.22 25.53 7.37
N ALA A 7 9.30 24.65 6.95
CA ALA A 7 8.24 24.15 7.82
C ALA A 7 8.69 23.06 8.82
N GLU A 8 9.69 22.26 8.46
CA GLU A 8 10.24 21.20 9.34
C GLU A 8 11.09 21.75 10.51
N PRO A 9 11.98 22.76 10.31
CA PRO A 9 12.78 23.34 11.39
C PRO A 9 11.94 23.91 12.54
N ARG A 10 10.84 24.62 12.25
CA ARG A 10 9.99 25.23 13.28
C ARG A 10 9.39 24.18 14.22
N ARG A 11 8.84 23.08 13.67
CA ARG A 11 8.23 22.01 14.48
C ARG A 11 9.26 21.24 15.30
N ALA A 12 10.47 21.07 14.77
CA ALA A 12 11.58 20.49 15.52
C ALA A 12 12.00 21.40 16.68
N LEU A 13 12.16 22.70 16.43
CA LEU A 13 12.51 23.70 17.44
C LEU A 13 11.44 23.86 18.52
N ILE A 14 10.15 23.87 18.15
CA ILE A 14 9.07 23.89 19.14
C ILE A 14 9.17 22.70 20.08
N ARG A 15 9.42 21.49 19.55
CA ARG A 15 9.57 20.28 20.36
C ARG A 15 10.82 20.34 21.25
N ALA A 16 11.95 20.79 20.69
CA ALA A 16 13.19 20.94 21.45
C ALA A 16 13.06 21.97 22.58
N PHE A 17 12.46 23.14 22.33
CA PHE A 17 12.24 24.16 23.34
C PHE A 17 11.20 23.75 24.38
N ASN A 18 10.14 23.02 23.99
CA ASN A 18 9.21 22.43 24.97
C ASN A 18 9.91 21.41 25.88
N MET A 19 10.85 20.63 25.35
CA MET A 19 11.68 19.72 26.15
C MET A 19 12.61 20.50 27.09
N ALA A 20 13.21 21.60 26.62
CA ALA A 20 14.04 22.47 27.45
C ALA A 20 13.24 23.14 28.59
N ILE A 21 11.99 23.54 28.33
CA ILE A 21 11.08 24.06 29.37
C ILE A 21 10.72 22.96 30.37
N PHE A 22 10.45 21.73 29.90
CA PHE A 22 10.18 20.60 30.78
C PHE A 22 11.36 20.31 31.72
N HIS A 23 12.58 20.53 31.26
CA HIS A 23 13.80 20.43 32.07
C HIS A 23 14.19 21.76 32.76
N GLU A 24 13.30 22.75 32.79
CA GLU A 24 13.51 24.06 33.44
C GLU A 24 14.73 24.85 32.94
N ALA A 25 15.30 24.46 31.79
CA ALA A 25 16.42 25.17 31.17
C ALA A 25 15.99 26.48 30.51
N LEU A 26 14.70 26.65 30.23
CA LEU A 26 14.09 27.85 29.67
C LEU A 26 12.71 28.10 30.27
N ASN A 27 12.33 29.37 30.39
CA ASN A 27 11.02 29.78 30.93
C ASN A 27 9.92 29.91 29.87
N GLY A 28 10.25 29.74 28.59
CA GLY A 28 9.30 29.95 27.50
C GLY A 28 9.83 29.43 26.17
N ASN A 29 8.91 29.20 25.22
CA ASN A 29 9.24 28.65 23.91
C ASN A 29 9.31 29.77 22.87
N PRO A 30 10.49 30.23 22.46
CA PRO A 30 10.60 31.32 21.47
C PRO A 30 10.11 30.93 20.08
N ALA A 31 10.08 29.63 19.75
CA ALA A 31 9.66 29.16 18.43
C ALA A 31 8.14 29.22 18.20
N THR A 32 7.33 29.48 19.24
CA THR A 32 5.88 29.67 19.10
C THR A 32 5.54 31.01 18.46
N ALA A 33 6.32 32.06 18.75
CA ALA A 33 6.16 33.41 18.22
C ALA A 33 6.47 33.52 16.72
N VAL A 34 7.22 32.55 16.17
CA VAL A 34 7.48 32.50 14.72
C VAL A 34 6.20 32.01 14.02
N PRO A 35 5.60 32.78 13.11
CA PRO A 35 4.44 32.32 12.34
C PRO A 35 4.86 31.19 11.38
N SER A 36 3.94 30.25 11.13
CA SER A 36 4.17 29.23 10.10
C SER A 36 4.06 29.89 8.73
N VAL A 37 5.04 29.70 7.86
CA VAL A 37 4.91 30.05 6.45
C VAL A 37 3.82 29.15 5.84
N PRO A 38 2.75 29.71 5.27
CA PRO A 38 1.75 28.92 4.55
C PRO A 38 2.41 28.28 3.34
N VAL A 39 2.72 26.99 3.41
CA VAL A 39 3.14 26.24 2.23
C VAL A 39 1.86 25.82 1.50
N PRO A 40 1.69 26.17 0.21
CA PRO A 40 0.58 25.68 -0.58
C PRO A 40 0.56 24.16 -0.51
N ARG A 41 -0.49 23.59 0.11
CA ARG A 41 -0.63 22.15 0.20
C ARG A 41 -1.08 21.65 -1.17
N ASN A 42 -0.16 21.10 -1.95
CA ASN A 42 -0.55 20.40 -3.16
C ASN A 42 -1.39 19.18 -2.74
N LYS A 43 -2.70 19.19 -3.04
CA LYS A 43 -3.61 18.09 -2.71
C LYS A 43 -3.24 16.92 -3.60
N LYS A 44 -2.39 16.03 -3.07
CA LYS A 44 -2.03 14.78 -3.75
C LYS A 44 -3.32 14.01 -4.06
N LYS A 45 -3.61 13.73 -5.33
CA LYS A 45 -4.86 13.10 -5.80
C LYS A 45 -4.78 11.57 -5.80
N PRO A 46 -5.93 10.86 -5.76
CA PRO A 46 -5.98 9.44 -6.14
C PRO A 46 -5.62 9.27 -7.63
N VAL A 47 -5.24 8.05 -8.00
CA VAL A 47 -5.16 7.65 -9.41
C VAL A 47 -6.58 7.33 -9.87
N PRO A 48 -7.13 7.99 -10.91
CA PRO A 48 -8.46 7.66 -11.43
C PRO A 48 -8.51 6.22 -11.96
N VAL A 49 -9.63 5.52 -11.77
CA VAL A 49 -9.79 4.12 -12.21
C VAL A 49 -9.45 3.94 -13.69
N LYS A 50 -9.94 4.84 -14.54
CA LYS A 50 -9.68 4.86 -15.98
C LYS A 50 -8.20 4.93 -16.37
N ASP A 51 -7.34 5.44 -15.47
CA ASP A 51 -5.91 5.61 -15.73
C ASP A 51 -5.08 4.46 -15.12
N LEU A 52 -5.69 3.55 -14.35
CA LEU A 52 -4.96 2.47 -13.67
C LEU A 52 -4.30 1.50 -14.64
N ASP A 53 -4.96 1.18 -15.75
CA ASP A 53 -4.39 0.26 -16.74
C ASP A 53 -3.19 0.87 -17.47
N ALA A 54 -3.20 2.18 -17.74
CA ALA A 54 -2.04 2.89 -18.26
C ALA A 54 -0.87 2.87 -17.26
N VAL A 55 -1.16 3.06 -15.96
CA VAL A 55 -0.16 2.95 -14.89
C VAL A 55 0.41 1.54 -14.81
N ARG A 56 -0.44 0.50 -14.85
CA ARG A 56 -0.02 -0.91 -14.85
C ARG A 56 0.83 -1.25 -16.07
N ALA A 57 0.43 -0.80 -17.25
CA ALA A 57 1.15 -1.03 -18.49
C ALA A 57 2.57 -0.45 -18.41
N ALA A 58 2.71 0.82 -18.01
CA ALA A 58 4.01 1.45 -17.86
C ALA A 58 4.90 0.75 -16.82
N ILE A 59 4.33 0.31 -15.69
CA ILE A 59 5.08 -0.40 -14.65
C ILE A 59 5.53 -1.79 -15.13
N ARG A 60 4.67 -2.51 -15.86
CA ARG A 60 4.99 -3.83 -16.44
C ARG A 60 6.03 -3.71 -17.54
N GLU A 61 5.91 -2.73 -18.42
CA GLU A 61 6.88 -2.44 -19.46
C GLU A 61 8.24 -2.13 -18.84
N TRP A 62 8.29 -1.20 -17.88
CA TRP A 62 9.52 -0.85 -17.18
C TRP A 62 10.14 -2.04 -16.43
N ALA A 63 9.32 -2.87 -15.80
CA ALA A 63 9.79 -4.05 -15.07
C ALA A 63 10.43 -5.11 -15.99
N ASN A 64 9.97 -5.18 -17.25
CA ASN A 64 10.43 -6.14 -18.27
C ASN A 64 11.51 -5.58 -19.20
N ALA A 65 11.70 -4.25 -19.24
CA ALA A 65 12.64 -3.59 -20.13
C ALA A 65 14.09 -4.07 -19.94
N GLU A 66 14.74 -4.43 -21.03
CA GLU A 66 16.15 -4.87 -21.06
C GLU A 66 17.13 -3.72 -20.77
N LYS A 67 16.74 -2.48 -21.06
CA LYS A 67 17.57 -1.26 -20.89
C LYS A 67 17.82 -0.87 -19.42
N ARG A 68 17.39 -1.68 -18.45
CA ARG A 68 17.55 -1.37 -17.03
C ARG A 68 18.95 -1.78 -16.55
N ASN A 69 19.65 -0.86 -15.90
CA ASN A 69 20.83 -1.22 -15.10
C ASN A 69 20.37 -2.05 -13.89
N GLY A 70 20.51 -3.38 -14.00
CA GLY A 70 20.22 -4.37 -12.96
C GLY A 70 19.14 -5.40 -13.34
N PRO A 71 18.91 -6.44 -12.52
CA PRO A 71 18.02 -7.57 -12.84
C PRO A 71 16.55 -7.18 -13.09
N LYS A 72 15.77 -7.95 -13.85
CA LYS A 72 14.33 -7.68 -14.03
C LYS A 72 13.63 -7.47 -12.68
N SER A 73 12.78 -6.45 -12.57
CA SER A 73 12.08 -6.12 -11.32
C SER A 73 10.74 -6.87 -11.26
N VAL A 74 10.82 -8.21 -11.18
CA VAL A 74 9.66 -9.12 -11.27
C VAL A 74 8.56 -8.79 -10.24
N ASP A 75 8.93 -8.32 -9.05
CA ASP A 75 7.97 -8.07 -7.97
C ASP A 75 7.18 -6.75 -8.09
N LEU A 76 7.69 -5.75 -8.82
CA LEU A 76 7.09 -4.42 -8.77
C LEU A 76 5.65 -4.37 -9.31
N PRO A 77 5.32 -5.02 -10.44
CA PRO A 77 3.94 -5.12 -10.92
C PRO A 77 3.02 -5.74 -9.86
N ASP A 78 3.39 -6.88 -9.29
CA ASP A 78 2.61 -7.57 -8.26
C ASP A 78 2.40 -6.72 -7.00
N ILE A 79 3.45 -6.02 -6.55
CA ILE A 79 3.38 -5.11 -5.40
C ILE A 79 2.37 -3.98 -5.68
N VAL A 80 2.39 -3.41 -6.89
CA VAL A 80 1.49 -2.33 -7.25
C VAL A 80 0.07 -2.82 -7.39
N ASP A 81 -0.15 -3.95 -8.05
CA ASP A 81 -1.47 -4.59 -8.15
C ASP A 81 -2.03 -4.91 -6.76
N MET A 82 -1.21 -5.40 -5.82
CA MET A 82 -1.65 -5.61 -4.43
C MET A 82 -1.92 -4.31 -3.66
N LEU A 83 -1.19 -3.21 -3.92
CA LEU A 83 -1.52 -1.90 -3.35
C LEU A 83 -2.89 -1.39 -3.87
N ILE A 84 -3.20 -1.65 -5.14
CA ILE A 84 -4.48 -1.30 -5.75
C ILE A 84 -5.61 -2.21 -5.24
N ALA A 85 -5.33 -3.48 -4.96
CA ALA A 85 -6.32 -4.42 -4.45
C ALA A 85 -6.73 -4.13 -3.00
N THR A 86 -5.76 -3.70 -2.18
CA THR A 86 -5.91 -3.68 -0.71
C THR A 86 -5.88 -2.29 -0.11
N GLY A 87 -5.29 -1.31 -0.80
CA GLY A 87 -5.04 0.01 -0.24
C GLY A 87 -4.07 0.01 0.95
N MET A 88 -3.34 -1.08 1.22
CA MET A 88 -2.40 -1.18 2.34
C MET A 88 -1.31 -0.11 2.27
N ARG A 89 -0.73 0.25 3.42
CA ARG A 89 0.52 1.03 3.39
C ARG A 89 1.63 0.16 2.81
N ILE A 90 2.54 0.74 2.04
CA ILE A 90 3.64 -0.03 1.43
C ILE A 90 4.44 -0.86 2.45
N GLY A 91 4.71 -0.30 3.64
CA GLY A 91 5.43 -1.04 4.67
C GLY A 91 4.63 -2.21 5.25
N GLU A 92 3.30 -2.11 5.30
CA GLU A 92 2.41 -3.21 5.71
C GLU A 92 2.41 -4.30 4.64
N LEU A 93 2.26 -3.91 3.37
CA LEU A 93 2.20 -4.86 2.25
C LEU A 93 3.50 -5.66 2.13
N LEU A 94 4.65 -4.96 2.20
CA LEU A 94 5.96 -5.62 2.13
C LEU A 94 6.26 -6.48 3.36
N ALA A 95 5.47 -6.39 4.43
CA ALA A 95 5.61 -7.22 5.63
C ALA A 95 4.69 -8.44 5.63
N LEU A 96 3.85 -8.65 4.60
CA LEU A 96 2.95 -9.79 4.53
C LEU A 96 3.71 -11.10 4.48
N ARG A 97 3.22 -12.05 5.28
CA ARG A 97 3.61 -13.46 5.22
C ARG A 97 2.53 -14.30 4.56
N TRP A 98 2.89 -15.49 4.08
CA TRP A 98 1.90 -16.44 3.58
C TRP A 98 0.97 -16.94 4.69
N SER A 99 1.47 -17.03 5.93
CA SER A 99 0.67 -17.29 7.14
C SER A 99 -0.37 -16.21 7.47
N ASP A 100 -0.27 -15.02 6.87
CA ASP A 100 -1.24 -13.94 7.07
C ASP A 100 -2.42 -14.00 6.07
N ILE A 101 -2.45 -14.98 5.16
CA ILE A 101 -3.36 -14.99 4.00
C ILE A 101 -4.12 -16.31 3.88
N GLU A 102 -5.46 -16.21 3.79
CA GLU A 102 -6.33 -17.33 3.46
C GLU A 102 -6.83 -17.21 2.02
N LEU A 103 -6.25 -18.01 1.11
CA LEU A 103 -6.59 -18.01 -0.33
C LEU A 103 -7.59 -19.10 -0.74
N THR A 104 -7.85 -20.05 0.16
CA THR A 104 -8.74 -21.19 -0.04
C THR A 104 -9.59 -21.39 1.21
N ALA A 105 -10.86 -21.72 1.02
CA ALA A 105 -11.74 -22.04 2.13
C ALA A 105 -11.15 -23.19 2.96
N PRO A 106 -11.13 -23.08 4.30
CA PRO A 106 -10.78 -24.21 5.15
C PRO A 106 -11.81 -25.34 4.95
N THR A 107 -11.42 -26.57 5.25
CA THR A 107 -12.23 -27.77 4.96
C THR A 107 -13.67 -27.67 5.49
N GLU A 108 -13.83 -27.13 6.69
CA GLU A 108 -15.11 -26.88 7.36
C GLU A 108 -16.00 -25.81 6.72
N ARG A 109 -15.46 -24.98 5.82
CA ARG A 109 -16.19 -23.96 5.04
C ARG A 109 -16.09 -24.19 3.53
N ARG A 110 -15.68 -25.39 3.09
CA ARG A 110 -15.45 -25.66 1.67
C ARG A 110 -16.72 -25.54 0.81
N ASP A 111 -17.87 -25.83 1.40
CA ASP A 111 -19.19 -25.76 0.76
C ASP A 111 -19.94 -24.46 1.14
N ASP A 112 -19.25 -23.49 1.74
CA ASP A 112 -19.83 -22.18 2.11
C ASP A 112 -19.62 -21.18 0.97
N ASP A 113 -20.64 -21.00 0.14
CA ASP A 113 -20.64 -20.06 -0.99
C ASP A 113 -20.46 -18.58 -0.57
N THR A 114 -20.56 -18.28 0.73
CA THR A 114 -20.31 -16.94 1.28
C THR A 114 -18.85 -16.72 1.68
N TRP A 115 -18.02 -17.76 1.66
CA TRP A 115 -16.60 -17.64 1.95
C TRP A 115 -15.87 -16.90 0.82
N PHE A 116 -14.91 -16.06 1.19
CA PHE A 116 -14.06 -15.33 0.26
C PHE A 116 -12.61 -15.27 0.75
N PRO A 117 -11.63 -15.13 -0.17
CA PRO A 117 -10.24 -14.99 0.20
C PRO A 117 -10.00 -13.69 0.96
N TRP A 118 -9.11 -13.71 1.94
CA TRP A 118 -8.83 -12.55 2.78
C TRP A 118 -7.40 -12.61 3.33
N LEU A 119 -6.91 -11.48 3.84
CA LEU A 119 -5.62 -11.39 4.54
C LEU A 119 -5.73 -10.62 5.84
N MET A 120 -4.79 -10.87 6.76
CA MET A 120 -4.61 -10.13 7.99
C MET A 120 -3.46 -9.13 7.85
N VAL A 121 -3.71 -7.86 8.08
CA VAL A 121 -2.63 -6.87 8.25
C VAL A 121 -2.17 -6.93 9.70
N ASN A 122 -0.94 -7.37 9.98
CA ASN A 122 -0.43 -7.50 11.36
C ASN A 122 1.05 -7.07 11.55
N GLY A 123 1.72 -6.60 10.50
CA GLY A 123 3.13 -6.22 10.55
C GLY A 123 3.48 -5.04 9.65
N GLN A 124 4.69 -4.51 9.82
CA GLN A 124 5.27 -3.52 8.92
C GLN A 124 6.79 -3.60 8.82
N ILE A 125 7.31 -3.25 7.65
CA ILE A 125 8.73 -2.98 7.43
C ILE A 125 9.11 -1.60 7.97
N THR A 126 10.02 -1.59 8.93
CA THR A 126 10.64 -0.38 9.49
C THR A 126 11.58 0.29 8.49
N SER A 127 11.95 1.55 8.74
CA SER A 127 12.99 2.24 7.95
C SER A 127 14.34 1.52 7.94
N LYS A 128 14.59 0.67 8.95
CA LYS A 128 15.80 -0.16 9.06
C LYS A 128 15.70 -1.49 8.27
N GLY A 129 14.63 -1.71 7.50
CA GLY A 129 14.45 -2.93 6.71
C GLY A 129 14.04 -4.17 7.49
N LYS A 130 13.69 -4.02 8.77
CA LYS A 130 13.21 -5.13 9.60
C LYS A 130 11.69 -5.14 9.62
N ARG A 131 11.09 -6.32 9.49
CA ARG A 131 9.68 -6.54 9.84
C ARG A 131 9.53 -6.46 11.36
N VAL A 132 8.54 -5.71 11.79
CA VAL A 132 8.04 -5.73 13.16
C VAL A 132 6.61 -6.23 13.12
N ASP A 133 6.27 -7.17 14.00
CA ASP A 133 4.88 -7.43 14.35
C ASP A 133 4.37 -6.18 15.06
N TYR A 134 3.27 -5.61 14.59
CA TYR A 134 2.74 -4.43 15.22
C TYR A 134 2.19 -4.78 16.60
N GLY A 135 2.80 -4.22 17.64
CA GLY A 135 2.16 -3.93 18.92
C GLY A 135 2.31 -2.44 19.21
N LYS A 136 1.34 -1.60 18.80
CA LYS A 136 1.24 -0.21 19.29
C LYS A 136 -0.14 0.44 19.18
N THR A 137 -1.03 -0.03 18.30
CA THR A 137 -2.47 0.33 18.30
C THR A 137 -3.27 -0.78 17.63
N ASP A 138 -4.35 -1.29 18.25
CA ASP A 138 -5.10 -2.43 17.67
C ASP A 138 -5.75 -2.10 16.33
N ALA A 139 -6.01 -0.82 16.03
CA ALA A 139 -6.53 -0.37 14.74
C ALA A 139 -5.59 -0.62 13.54
N ALA A 140 -4.30 -0.91 13.79
CA ALA A 140 -3.37 -1.31 12.74
C ALA A 140 -3.60 -2.77 12.31
N ILE A 141 -4.12 -3.60 13.22
CA ILE A 141 -4.46 -5.00 12.97
C ILE A 141 -5.87 -5.06 12.38
N ARG A 142 -5.98 -5.52 11.15
CA ARG A 142 -7.29 -5.60 10.48
C ARG A 142 -7.30 -6.67 9.40
N PRO A 143 -8.41 -7.41 9.26
CA PRO A 143 -8.59 -8.25 8.10
C PRO A 143 -9.00 -7.41 6.87
N ILE A 144 -8.61 -7.86 5.69
CA ILE A 144 -8.99 -7.28 4.40
C ILE A 144 -9.49 -8.40 3.51
N ALA A 145 -10.75 -8.31 3.06
CA ALA A 145 -11.28 -9.16 2.00
C ALA A 145 -10.55 -8.87 0.68
N LEU A 146 -10.14 -9.94 -0.03
CA LEU A 146 -9.40 -9.83 -1.28
C LEU A 146 -10.34 -9.96 -2.47
N PRO A 147 -10.29 -9.05 -3.46
CA PRO A 147 -10.94 -9.29 -4.73
C PRO A 147 -10.27 -10.50 -5.42
N GLU A 148 -11.03 -11.22 -6.25
CA GLU A 148 -10.61 -12.48 -6.83
C GLU A 148 -9.40 -12.32 -7.75
N TRP A 149 -9.28 -11.19 -8.46
CA TRP A 149 -8.08 -10.90 -9.28
C TRP A 149 -6.80 -10.79 -8.44
N ALA A 150 -6.90 -10.28 -7.22
CA ALA A 150 -5.76 -10.20 -6.30
C ALA A 150 -5.45 -11.56 -5.67
N ALA A 151 -6.49 -12.34 -5.33
CA ALA A 151 -6.34 -13.71 -4.86
C ALA A 151 -5.68 -14.59 -5.93
N ALA A 152 -6.09 -14.48 -7.20
CA ALA A 152 -5.50 -15.17 -8.33
C ALA A 152 -4.01 -14.81 -8.52
N LEU A 153 -3.67 -13.52 -8.41
CA LEU A 153 -2.28 -13.05 -8.43
C LEU A 153 -1.45 -13.70 -7.31
N LEU A 154 -1.97 -13.72 -6.07
CA LEU A 154 -1.30 -14.34 -4.94
C LEU A 154 -1.16 -15.86 -5.10
N ARG A 155 -2.16 -16.56 -5.63
CA ARG A 155 -2.09 -18.00 -5.93
C ARG A 155 -0.99 -18.29 -6.97
N HIS A 156 -0.96 -17.55 -8.07
CA HIS A 156 0.09 -17.67 -9.09
C HIS A 156 1.48 -17.43 -8.49
N ARG A 157 1.61 -16.36 -7.69
CA ARG A 157 2.87 -16.03 -7.02
C ARG A 157 3.32 -17.12 -6.05
N LYS A 158 2.40 -17.70 -5.26
CA LYS A 158 2.70 -18.78 -4.31
C LYS A 158 3.23 -20.03 -5.02
N LEU A 159 2.73 -20.34 -6.22
CA LEU A 159 3.20 -21.46 -7.02
C LEU A 159 4.58 -21.20 -7.65
N ALA A 160 4.86 -19.97 -8.06
CA ALA A 160 6.12 -19.59 -8.71
C ALA A 160 7.26 -19.31 -7.71
N GLN A 161 6.95 -18.97 -6.46
CA GLN A 161 7.93 -18.61 -5.44
C GLN A 161 8.40 -19.85 -4.66
N PRO A 162 9.73 -20.10 -4.57
CA PRO A 162 10.26 -21.07 -3.63
C PRO A 162 9.92 -20.71 -2.18
N SER A 163 9.82 -21.72 -1.31
CA SER A 163 9.69 -21.49 0.14
C SER A 163 10.87 -20.64 0.64
N ASN A 164 10.59 -19.72 1.56
CA ASN A 164 11.60 -18.85 2.14
C ASN A 164 11.46 -18.77 3.67
N ASP A 165 12.57 -18.60 4.36
CA ASP A 165 12.65 -18.66 5.83
C ASP A 165 11.87 -17.55 6.54
N LEU A 166 11.56 -16.45 5.83
CA LEU A 166 10.81 -15.32 6.37
C LEU A 166 9.29 -15.50 6.26
N ASP A 167 8.86 -16.55 5.56
CA ASP A 167 7.49 -16.78 5.10
C ASP A 167 6.94 -15.60 4.28
N ALA A 168 7.81 -14.78 3.68
CA ALA A 168 7.46 -13.51 3.05
C ALA A 168 6.81 -13.70 1.67
N VAL A 169 5.71 -12.99 1.42
CA VAL A 169 5.05 -12.92 0.10
C VAL A 169 5.90 -12.16 -0.91
N PHE A 170 6.45 -11.01 -0.47
CA PHE A 170 7.35 -10.18 -1.25
C PHE A 170 8.74 -10.23 -0.64
N ILE A 171 9.63 -11.02 -1.23
CA ILE A 171 11.01 -11.19 -0.78
C ILE A 171 11.97 -10.65 -1.82
N THR A 172 13.09 -10.09 -1.37
CA THR A 172 14.18 -9.74 -2.29
C THR A 172 14.88 -11.00 -2.79
N ARG A 173 15.63 -10.87 -3.89
CA ARG A 173 16.50 -11.94 -4.41
C ARG A 173 17.48 -12.50 -3.35
N ASN A 174 17.86 -11.68 -2.37
CA ASN A 174 18.81 -12.07 -1.32
C ASN A 174 18.11 -12.70 -0.11
N GLY A 175 16.81 -13.02 -0.19
CA GLY A 175 16.09 -13.63 0.92
C GLY A 175 15.73 -12.67 2.05
N THR A 176 15.71 -11.36 1.80
CA THR A 176 15.41 -10.33 2.81
C THR A 176 14.10 -9.59 2.51
N TRP A 177 13.57 -8.88 3.51
CA TRP A 177 12.43 -7.98 3.32
C TRP A 177 12.74 -6.87 2.32
N HIS A 178 11.77 -6.53 1.47
CA HIS A 178 11.88 -5.33 0.63
C HIS A 178 11.85 -4.07 1.50
N HIS A 179 12.70 -3.10 1.19
CA HIS A 179 12.63 -1.78 1.78
C HIS A 179 11.59 -0.92 1.04
N SER A 180 10.74 -0.23 1.80
CA SER A 180 9.75 0.69 1.24
C SER A 180 10.38 1.80 0.39
N THR A 181 11.55 2.29 0.80
CA THR A 181 12.34 3.30 0.07
C THR A 181 12.77 2.82 -1.31
N ASN A 182 13.09 1.54 -1.47
CA ASN A 182 13.48 0.98 -2.76
C ASN A 182 12.30 0.96 -3.73
N ILE A 183 11.11 0.55 -3.26
CA ILE A 183 9.90 0.57 -4.09
C ILE A 183 9.52 2.00 -4.48
N GLN A 184 9.57 2.94 -3.54
CA GLN A 184 9.35 4.36 -3.81
C GLN A 184 10.37 4.92 -4.81
N GLY A 185 11.64 4.51 -4.69
CA GLY A 185 12.70 4.87 -5.62
C GLY A 185 12.43 4.38 -7.04
N ARG A 186 11.95 3.14 -7.20
CA ARG A 186 11.58 2.57 -8.52
C ARG A 186 10.41 3.32 -9.15
N LEU A 187 9.34 3.59 -8.39
CA LEU A 187 8.21 4.39 -8.89
C LEU A 187 8.64 5.81 -9.24
N ARG A 188 9.54 6.42 -8.45
CA ARG A 188 10.13 7.71 -8.76
C ARG A 188 10.98 7.67 -10.02
N HIS A 189 11.69 6.58 -10.28
CA HIS A 189 12.47 6.42 -11.49
C HIS A 189 11.55 6.33 -12.72
N ILE A 190 10.52 5.49 -12.68
CA ILE A 190 9.54 5.32 -13.78
C ILE A 190 8.96 6.68 -14.21
N ARG A 191 8.45 7.46 -13.26
CA ARG A 191 7.83 8.76 -13.57
C ARG A 191 8.78 9.85 -14.06
N LEU A 192 10.10 9.62 -14.02
CA LEU A 192 11.13 10.54 -14.51
C LEU A 192 11.70 10.12 -15.88
N LEU A 193 11.25 8.98 -16.42
CA LEU A 193 11.65 8.55 -17.76
C LEU A 193 10.78 9.23 -18.82
N ASP A 194 11.43 9.68 -19.89
CA ASP A 194 10.76 10.33 -21.03
C ASP A 194 9.80 9.38 -21.74
N ASP A 195 10.12 8.08 -21.77
CA ASP A 195 9.28 7.00 -22.33
C ASP A 195 7.84 6.98 -21.75
N TYR A 196 7.64 7.53 -20.55
CA TYR A 196 6.35 7.56 -19.86
C TYR A 196 5.80 8.98 -19.66
N ALA A 197 6.37 9.99 -20.33
CA ALA A 197 5.99 11.39 -20.16
C ALA A 197 4.53 11.70 -20.54
N ASP A 198 3.97 10.93 -21.47
CA ASP A 198 2.59 11.05 -21.97
C ASP A 198 1.56 10.48 -20.99
N VAL A 199 1.98 9.61 -20.07
CA VAL A 199 1.11 9.08 -19.01
C VAL A 199 1.10 10.08 -17.85
N ALA A 200 0.35 11.18 -18.03
CA ALA A 200 0.35 12.32 -17.11
C ALA A 200 0.12 11.92 -15.64
N VAL A 201 -0.71 10.90 -15.39
CA VAL A 201 -1.00 10.41 -14.04
C VAL A 201 0.24 9.88 -13.32
N LEU A 202 1.21 9.27 -14.03
CA LEU A 202 2.40 8.67 -13.43
C LEU A 202 3.30 9.70 -12.73
N ARG A 203 3.27 10.97 -13.17
CA ARG A 203 4.12 12.05 -12.63
C ARG A 203 3.99 12.21 -11.11
N ASP A 204 2.81 11.93 -10.57
CA ASP A 204 2.50 12.06 -9.13
C ASP A 204 2.14 10.72 -8.46
N VAL A 205 2.33 9.59 -9.15
CA VAL A 205 2.06 8.26 -8.57
C VAL A 205 3.07 7.95 -7.47
N THR A 206 2.52 7.59 -6.32
CA THR A 206 3.24 7.05 -5.16
C THR A 206 2.44 5.87 -4.62
N PRO A 207 3.01 5.01 -3.74
CA PRO A 207 2.22 3.94 -3.12
C PRO A 207 0.96 4.45 -2.41
N HIS A 208 1.02 5.68 -1.87
CA HIS A 208 -0.11 6.28 -1.17
C HIS A 208 -1.16 6.87 -2.12
N SER A 209 -0.86 7.04 -3.41
CA SER A 209 -1.83 7.42 -4.43
C SER A 209 -2.84 6.28 -4.66
N PHE A 210 -2.38 5.03 -4.77
CA PHE A 210 -3.23 3.84 -4.89
C PHE A 210 -4.12 3.62 -3.66
N ARG A 211 -3.56 3.82 -2.46
CA ARG A 211 -4.34 3.75 -1.21
C ARG A 211 -5.53 4.72 -1.22
N ARG A 212 -5.39 5.89 -1.83
CA ARG A 212 -6.50 6.84 -1.96
C ARG A 212 -7.50 6.43 -3.02
N THR A 213 -7.04 5.87 -4.13
CA THR A 213 -7.93 5.27 -5.13
C THR A 213 -8.84 4.24 -4.46
N VAL A 214 -8.28 3.29 -3.70
CA VAL A 214 -9.07 2.29 -2.96
C VAL A 214 -10.04 2.94 -1.97
N ALA A 215 -9.61 3.97 -1.25
CA ALA A 215 -10.47 4.69 -0.32
C ALA A 215 -11.66 5.36 -1.03
N THR A 216 -11.39 6.00 -2.17
CA THR A 216 -12.41 6.65 -2.99
C THR A 216 -13.39 5.64 -3.56
N GLU A 217 -12.93 4.50 -4.09
CA GLU A 217 -13.84 3.47 -4.58
C GLU A 217 -14.73 2.88 -3.48
N ILE A 218 -14.17 2.62 -2.30
CA ILE A 218 -14.98 2.09 -1.19
C ILE A 218 -15.99 3.13 -0.71
N ASP A 219 -15.61 4.41 -0.64
CA ASP A 219 -16.50 5.52 -0.29
C ASP A 219 -17.64 5.68 -1.31
N GLU A 220 -17.33 5.52 -2.61
CA GLU A 220 -18.32 5.62 -3.68
C GLU A 220 -19.32 4.45 -3.71
N VAL A 221 -18.89 3.23 -3.37
CA VAL A 221 -19.76 2.04 -3.36
C VAL A 221 -20.52 1.87 -2.05
N TYR A 222 -19.87 2.20 -0.93
CA TYR A 222 -20.40 2.00 0.42
C TYR A 222 -20.60 3.36 1.10
N ASP A 223 -19.59 3.84 1.82
CA ASP A 223 -19.54 5.15 2.46
C ASP A 223 -18.13 5.45 3.03
N ALA A 224 -17.97 6.67 3.54
CA ALA A 224 -16.71 7.13 4.12
C ALA A 224 -16.31 6.34 5.37
N GLU A 225 -17.28 5.78 6.12
CA GLU A 225 -17.00 4.98 7.31
C GLU A 225 -16.39 3.63 6.93
N ALA A 226 -16.91 2.96 5.91
CA ALA A 226 -16.36 1.75 5.32
C ALA A 226 -14.93 1.98 4.82
N ALA A 227 -14.69 3.10 4.12
CA ALA A 227 -13.35 3.47 3.66
C ALA A 227 -12.38 3.70 4.84
N MET A 228 -12.82 4.39 5.90
CA MET A 228 -12.01 4.60 7.11
C MET A 228 -11.71 3.29 7.84
N HIS A 229 -12.69 2.39 7.92
CA HIS A 229 -12.56 1.07 8.53
C HIS A 229 -11.55 0.21 7.76
N HIS A 230 -11.70 0.10 6.43
CA HIS A 230 -10.79 -0.62 5.54
C HIS A 230 -9.34 -0.14 5.64
N LEU A 231 -9.15 1.17 5.76
CA LEU A 231 -7.83 1.78 5.89
C LEU A 231 -7.25 1.70 7.31
N GLY A 232 -8.02 1.34 8.33
CA GLY A 232 -7.55 1.35 9.72
C GLY A 232 -7.22 2.76 10.22
N HIS A 233 -8.09 3.74 9.93
CA HIS A 233 -7.93 5.13 10.36
C HIS A 233 -8.55 5.43 11.74
N THR A 234 -9.40 4.55 12.28
CA THR A 234 -10.08 4.80 13.55
C THR A 234 -9.36 4.12 14.71
N SER A 235 -8.79 4.91 15.63
CA SER A 235 -8.09 4.42 16.82
C SER A 235 -8.97 4.20 18.06
N LYS A 236 -10.32 4.13 17.95
CA LYS A 236 -11.18 4.19 19.15
C LYS A 236 -12.47 3.37 19.23
N VAL A 237 -12.79 2.49 18.29
CA VAL A 237 -14.07 1.73 18.37
C VAL A 237 -13.92 0.20 18.36
N ILE A 238 -12.78 -0.35 17.94
CA ILE A 238 -12.61 -1.83 17.89
C ILE A 238 -11.55 -2.34 18.89
N THR A 239 -10.77 -1.42 19.45
CA THR A 239 -9.54 -1.65 20.24
C THR A 239 -9.78 -2.00 21.72
N GLU A 240 -11.01 -2.15 22.20
CA GLU A 240 -11.26 -2.51 23.62
C GLU A 240 -12.25 -3.67 23.85
N ARG A 241 -12.80 -4.32 22.81
CA ARG A 241 -13.84 -5.36 23.02
C ARG A 241 -13.64 -6.70 22.32
N HIS A 242 -12.61 -6.89 21.51
CA HIS A 242 -12.64 -7.99 20.54
C HIS A 242 -11.38 -8.86 20.44
N TYR A 243 -10.63 -9.01 21.52
CA TYR A 243 -9.69 -10.12 21.66
C TYR A 243 -10.01 -10.89 22.93
N ILE A 244 -10.02 -12.22 22.80
CA ILE A 244 -10.55 -13.24 23.72
C ILE A 244 -12.02 -13.61 23.34
N ASN A 245 -12.17 -14.64 22.47
CA ASN A 245 -13.36 -15.50 22.31
C ASN A 245 -14.51 -15.20 21.31
N ARG A 246 -14.35 -14.43 20.22
CA ARG A 246 -15.34 -14.52 19.09
C ARG A 246 -14.71 -14.53 17.69
N LYS A 247 -15.39 -15.23 16.77
CA LYS A 247 -15.05 -15.45 15.36
C LYS A 247 -14.62 -14.14 14.69
N LEU A 248 -13.47 -14.16 14.00
CA LEU A 248 -13.00 -13.05 13.18
C LEU A 248 -14.08 -12.70 12.13
N VAL A 249 -14.54 -11.45 12.13
CA VAL A 249 -15.44 -10.93 11.10
C VAL A 249 -14.61 -10.10 10.13
N VAL A 250 -14.62 -10.49 8.85
CA VAL A 250 -13.96 -9.76 7.77
C VAL A 250 -15.03 -8.95 7.05
N PRO A 251 -14.99 -7.61 7.08
CA PRO A 251 -15.88 -6.79 6.26
C PRO A 251 -15.64 -7.06 4.78
N ASP A 252 -16.70 -7.31 4.04
CA ASP A 252 -16.64 -7.55 2.61
C ASP A 252 -16.88 -6.24 1.85
N TYR A 253 -15.80 -5.62 1.39
CA TYR A 253 -15.84 -4.46 0.50
C TYR A 253 -15.38 -4.81 -0.92
N ARG A 254 -15.38 -6.10 -1.28
CA ARG A 254 -14.80 -6.57 -2.55
C ARG A 254 -15.50 -5.99 -3.75
N GLU A 255 -16.81 -5.68 -3.69
CA GLU A 255 -17.50 -5.05 -4.81
C GLU A 255 -16.78 -3.77 -5.30
N ALA A 256 -16.24 -2.97 -4.39
CA ALA A 256 -15.47 -1.78 -4.73
C ALA A 256 -14.08 -2.12 -5.29
N THR A 257 -13.38 -3.07 -4.68
CA THR A 257 -12.01 -3.44 -5.10
C THR A 257 -11.97 -4.34 -6.34
N GLU A 258 -13.07 -5.00 -6.69
CA GLU A 258 -13.27 -5.70 -7.97
C GLU A 258 -13.34 -4.72 -9.14
N ARG A 259 -13.94 -3.53 -8.97
CA ARG A 259 -13.95 -2.47 -10.00
C ARG A 259 -12.55 -1.96 -10.35
N LEU A 260 -11.58 -2.24 -9.49
CA LEU A 260 -10.17 -1.90 -9.70
C LEU A 260 -9.38 -2.99 -10.43
N ALA A 261 -10.01 -4.06 -10.89
CA ALA A 261 -9.33 -5.14 -11.61
C ALA A 261 -8.52 -4.61 -12.82
N PRO A 262 -7.41 -5.27 -13.18
CA PRO A 262 -6.75 -5.02 -14.47
C PRO A 262 -7.73 -5.28 -15.61
N GLY A 263 -7.79 -4.38 -16.60
CA GLY A 263 -8.56 -4.62 -17.83
C GLY A 263 -8.18 -5.97 -18.46
N SER A 264 -9.17 -6.77 -18.85
CA SER A 264 -8.94 -8.02 -19.59
C SER A 264 -8.18 -7.69 -20.86
N LYS A 265 -7.02 -8.33 -21.09
CA LYS A 265 -6.32 -8.20 -22.36
C LYS A 265 -7.28 -8.56 -23.49
N ASP A 266 -7.58 -7.64 -24.39
CA ASP A 266 -8.02 -7.99 -25.73
C ASP A 266 -6.94 -8.91 -26.32
N ASN A 267 -7.25 -10.19 -26.43
CA ASN A 267 -6.49 -11.14 -27.25
C ASN A 267 -6.79 -10.83 -28.73
N GLY A 268 -6.35 -9.66 -29.20
CA GLY A 268 -6.24 -9.32 -30.62
C GLY A 268 -5.00 -9.97 -31.23
N GLY A 269 -4.93 -11.30 -31.21
CA GLY A 269 -3.99 -12.03 -32.05
C GLY A 269 -4.45 -11.92 -33.50
N PRO A 270 -3.58 -11.60 -34.48
CA PRO A 270 -4.01 -11.52 -35.87
C PRO A 270 -4.46 -12.91 -36.32
N SER A 271 -5.70 -12.99 -36.80
CA SER A 271 -6.21 -14.12 -37.57
C SER A 271 -5.19 -14.42 -38.66
N ARG A 272 -4.50 -15.57 -38.55
CA ARG A 272 -3.83 -16.17 -39.70
C ARG A 272 -4.93 -16.69 -40.60
N GLU A 273 -5.29 -15.91 -41.61
CA GLU A 273 -5.96 -16.46 -42.78
C GLU A 273 -4.96 -17.34 -43.54
N VAL A 274 -5.52 -18.46 -44.01
CA VAL A 274 -4.90 -19.54 -44.77
C VAL A 274 -4.82 -19.12 -46.23
#